data_AF-A0A7V4QD71-F1
#
_entry.id   AF-A0A7V4QD71-F1
#
_cell.length_a   1.000
_cell.length_b   1.000
_cell.length_c   1.000
_cell.angle_alpha   90.00
_cell.angle_beta   90.00
_cell.angle_gamma   90.00
#
_symmetry.space_group_name_H-M   'P 1'
#
loop_
_entity.id
_entity.type
_entity.pdbx_description
1 polymer ?
#
loop_
_entity_poly.entity_id
_entity_poly.type
_entity_poly.pdbx_seq_one_letter_code
_entity_poly.pdbx_strand_id
1 'polypeptide(L)'
;MLFGDNFDKIKSLKILIIGVGGVGGHCLDALWRTGVSDITIVDFDTYDESNQNRQIGSEALGESKVSTLLQKYNGIKGYDVKVTQEWVANFDFEPFDFIVDAIDDVAPKCALIAKCHKKLISSMGSAKRIDPTKIEVTKLSKTHNDPLAKKVREELKKIRWNKDVAVVFSSETPITKSKGSFVGVTGAFGLVCASYIIRKALEK
;
A
#
# COMPACT_ATOMS: atom_id res chain seq x y z
N MET A 1 17.54 18.12 12.29
CA MET A 1 16.85 17.20 11.36
C MET A 1 15.77 16.44 12.12
N LEU A 2 14.60 16.18 11.51
CA LEU A 2 13.42 15.60 12.19
C LEU A 2 13.70 14.30 12.95
N PHE A 3 14.55 13.41 12.41
CA PHE A 3 14.78 12.07 12.97
C PHE A 3 16.05 11.93 13.82
N GLY A 4 16.96 12.91 13.81
CA GLY A 4 18.22 12.87 14.56
C GLY A 4 18.97 11.55 14.38
N ASP A 5 19.41 10.96 15.50
CA ASP A 5 20.16 9.70 15.56
C ASP A 5 19.37 8.48 15.05
N ASN A 6 18.03 8.59 14.97
CA ASN A 6 17.21 7.51 14.43
C ASN A 6 17.22 7.43 12.90
N PHE A 7 17.89 8.36 12.21
CA PHE A 7 17.91 8.39 10.75
C PHE A 7 18.58 7.14 10.15
N ASP A 8 19.65 6.63 10.75
CA ASP A 8 20.33 5.43 10.26
C ASP A 8 19.42 4.19 10.32
N LYS A 9 18.58 4.12 11.35
CA LYS A 9 17.57 3.07 11.49
C LYS A 9 16.55 3.13 10.35
N ILE A 10 16.06 4.32 10.02
CA ILE A 10 15.15 4.53 8.88
C ILE A 10 15.83 4.10 7.57
N LYS A 11 17.09 4.50 7.39
CA LYS A 11 17.85 4.17 6.18
C LYS A 11 18.03 2.66 5.97
N SER A 12 18.20 1.92 7.06
CA SER A 12 18.39 0.46 7.04
C SER A 12 17.12 -0.36 6.81
N LEU A 13 15.93 0.26 6.80
CA LEU A 13 14.67 -0.45 6.64
C LEU A 13 14.57 -1.14 5.27
N LYS A 14 14.10 -2.39 5.28
CA LYS A 14 13.76 -3.16 4.08
C LYS A 14 12.25 -3.19 3.91
N ILE A 15 11.74 -2.53 2.87
CA ILE A 15 10.31 -2.36 2.63
C ILE A 15 9.89 -3.04 1.35
N LEU A 16 8.79 -3.80 1.42
CA LEU A 16 8.09 -4.32 0.24
C LEU A 16 6.79 -3.53 0.03
N ILE A 17 6.56 -3.04 -1.18
CA ILE A 17 5.32 -2.37 -1.58
C ILE A 17 4.66 -3.18 -2.69
N ILE A 18 3.46 -3.68 -2.42
CA ILE A 18 2.69 -4.54 -3.33
C ILE A 18 1.51 -3.74 -3.86
N GLY A 19 1.51 -3.50 -5.16
CA GLY A 19 0.68 -2.52 -5.85
C GLY A 19 1.31 -1.12 -5.76
N VAL A 20 1.63 -0.51 -6.90
CA VAL A 20 2.19 0.85 -7.01
C VAL A 20 1.25 1.82 -7.73
N GLY A 21 -0.06 1.56 -7.64
CA GLY A 21 -1.09 2.49 -8.11
C GLY A 21 -1.23 3.75 -7.23
N GLY A 22 -2.45 4.27 -7.11
CA GLY A 22 -2.69 5.58 -6.48
C GLY A 22 -2.32 5.69 -5.00
N VAL A 23 -2.20 4.56 -4.30
CA VAL A 23 -1.76 4.49 -2.90
C VAL A 23 -0.28 4.12 -2.80
N GLY A 24 0.09 2.97 -3.37
CA GLY A 24 1.46 2.45 -3.22
C GLY A 24 2.52 3.32 -3.87
N GLY A 25 2.23 3.97 -5.00
CA GLY A 25 3.17 4.90 -5.63
C GLY A 25 3.49 6.11 -4.74
N HIS A 26 2.50 6.64 -4.03
CA HIS A 26 2.70 7.74 -3.07
C HIS A 26 3.39 7.27 -1.79
N CYS A 27 3.13 6.03 -1.35
CA CYS A 27 3.87 5.42 -0.25
C CYS A 27 5.36 5.26 -0.60
N LEU A 28 5.65 4.81 -1.82
CA LEU A 28 7.01 4.71 -2.38
C LEU A 28 7.70 6.07 -2.37
N ASP A 29 7.09 7.10 -2.97
CA ASP A 29 7.66 8.45 -3.02
C ASP A 29 7.98 8.98 -1.62
N ALA A 30 7.04 8.82 -0.67
CA ALA A 30 7.24 9.27 0.70
C ALA A 30 8.38 8.52 1.41
N LEU A 31 8.44 7.19 1.33
CA LEU A 31 9.48 6.39 1.98
C LEU A 31 10.86 6.66 1.37
N TRP A 32 10.95 6.74 0.04
CA TRP A 32 12.19 7.03 -0.67
C TRP A 32 12.72 8.43 -0.30
N ARG A 33 11.85 9.45 -0.29
CA ARG A 33 12.21 10.82 0.15
C ARG A 33 12.54 10.92 1.63
N THR A 34 12.05 9.98 2.44
CA THR A 34 12.36 9.88 3.87
C THR A 34 13.72 9.22 4.13
N GLY A 35 14.38 8.68 3.10
CA GLY A 35 15.73 8.14 3.17
C GLY A 35 15.80 6.62 3.32
N VAL A 36 14.67 5.91 3.20
CA VAL A 36 14.67 4.44 3.16
C VAL A 36 15.41 3.97 1.91
N SER A 37 16.43 3.13 2.09
CA SER A 37 17.36 2.78 1.01
C SER A 37 17.09 1.43 0.32
N ASP A 38 16.35 0.52 0.96
CA ASP A 38 16.01 -0.79 0.39
C ASP A 38 14.49 -0.94 0.25
N ILE A 39 13.97 -0.48 -0.89
CA ILE A 39 12.56 -0.60 -1.25
C ILE A 39 12.42 -1.53 -2.45
N THR A 40 11.57 -2.53 -2.32
CA THR A 40 11.16 -3.41 -3.40
C THR A 40 9.69 -3.15 -3.74
N ILE A 41 9.37 -2.98 -5.02
CA ILE A 41 8.00 -2.80 -5.51
C ILE A 41 7.53 -4.02 -6.30
N VAL A 42 6.23 -4.32 -6.27
CA VAL A 42 5.60 -5.40 -7.04
C VAL A 42 4.31 -4.88 -7.64
N ASP A 43 4.18 -4.96 -8.96
CA ASP A 43 2.95 -4.65 -9.71
C ASP A 43 3.06 -5.34 -11.07
N PHE A 44 1.98 -5.36 -11.86
CA PHE A 44 1.97 -5.99 -13.19
C PHE A 44 1.27 -5.12 -14.25
N ASP A 45 0.66 -4.03 -13.82
CA ASP A 45 -0.08 -3.15 -14.70
C ASP A 45 0.86 -2.20 -15.46
N THR A 46 0.36 -1.71 -16.58
CA THR A 46 0.89 -0.53 -17.27
C THR A 46 0.09 0.72 -16.92
N TYR A 47 0.61 1.90 -17.25
CA TYR A 47 -0.15 3.14 -17.09
C TYR A 47 -1.18 3.33 -18.20
N ASP A 48 -2.36 3.80 -17.80
CA ASP A 48 -3.48 4.17 -18.65
C ASP A 48 -3.91 5.62 -18.37
N GLU A 49 -4.55 6.31 -19.32
CA GLU A 49 -5.01 7.70 -19.15
C GLU A 49 -5.87 7.87 -17.88
N SER A 50 -6.70 6.88 -17.56
CA SER A 50 -7.53 6.88 -16.36
C SER A 50 -6.73 6.91 -15.04
N ASN A 51 -5.41 6.73 -15.09
CA ASN A 51 -4.52 6.73 -13.93
C ASN A 51 -4.03 8.15 -13.57
N GLN A 52 -4.06 9.09 -14.51
CA GLN A 52 -3.49 10.44 -14.38
C GLN A 52 -4.08 11.27 -13.25
N ASN A 53 -5.31 10.97 -12.85
CA ASN A 53 -5.96 11.66 -11.74
C ASN A 53 -5.39 11.31 -10.35
N ARG A 54 -4.49 10.31 -10.22
CA ARG A 54 -4.13 9.76 -8.91
C ARG A 54 -2.80 9.00 -8.80
N GLN A 55 -2.08 8.70 -9.87
CA GLN A 55 -0.90 7.83 -9.81
C GLN A 55 0.37 8.61 -10.16
N ILE A 56 1.45 8.38 -9.43
CA ILE A 56 2.76 8.93 -9.80
C ILE A 56 3.27 8.15 -11.01
N GLY A 57 3.77 8.85 -12.04
CA GLY A 57 4.37 8.25 -13.24
C GLY A 57 3.38 7.97 -14.38
N SER A 58 2.10 8.28 -14.20
CA SER A 58 1.04 8.01 -15.17
C SER A 58 1.12 8.78 -16.48
N GLU A 59 2.06 9.70 -16.62
CA GLU A 59 2.38 10.35 -17.88
C GLU A 59 3.02 9.39 -18.89
N ALA A 60 3.65 8.29 -18.41
CA ALA A 60 4.26 7.25 -19.23
C ALA A 60 3.22 6.23 -19.72
N LEU A 61 2.25 6.68 -20.53
CA LEU A 61 1.15 5.85 -21.03
C LEU A 61 1.65 4.60 -21.75
N GLY A 62 1.08 3.43 -21.42
CA GLY A 62 1.45 2.14 -21.99
C GLY A 62 2.67 1.48 -21.36
N GLU A 63 3.47 2.23 -20.58
CA GLU A 63 4.66 1.70 -19.93
C GLU A 63 4.33 0.93 -18.64
N SER A 64 5.16 -0.07 -18.32
CA SER A 64 5.09 -0.82 -17.07
C SER A 64 5.27 0.11 -15.87
N LYS A 65 4.34 0.07 -14.92
CA LYS A 65 4.42 0.87 -13.68
C LYS A 65 5.71 0.61 -12.92
N VAL A 66 6.11 -0.67 -12.84
CA VAL A 66 7.35 -1.06 -12.18
C VAL A 66 8.55 -0.43 -12.90
N SER A 67 8.62 -0.60 -14.22
CA SER A 67 9.76 -0.11 -15.02
C SER A 67 9.90 1.41 -14.94
N THR A 68 8.80 2.15 -15.08
CA THR A 68 8.80 3.62 -14.95
C THR A 68 9.24 4.09 -13.57
N LEU A 69 8.79 3.43 -12.49
CA LEU A 69 9.18 3.84 -11.14
C LEU A 69 10.63 3.46 -10.80
N LEU A 70 11.16 2.35 -11.35
CA LEU A 70 12.58 2.03 -11.25
C LEU A 70 13.46 3.10 -11.91
N GLN A 71 13.03 3.66 -13.05
CA GLN A 71 13.72 4.77 -13.69
C GLN A 71 13.61 6.07 -12.89
N LYS A 72 12.48 6.29 -12.22
CA LYS A 72 12.21 7.51 -11.45
C LYS A 72 12.93 7.55 -10.10
N TYR A 73 13.08 6.41 -9.42
CA TYR A 73 13.66 6.31 -8.08
C TYR A 73 14.94 5.48 -8.10
N ASN A 74 16.09 6.12 -7.90
CA ASN A 74 17.36 5.40 -7.89
C ASN A 74 17.45 4.42 -6.71
N GLY A 75 17.95 3.21 -6.98
CA GLY A 75 18.29 2.20 -5.97
C GLY A 75 17.15 1.30 -5.50
N ILE A 76 15.92 1.49 -5.98
CA ILE A 76 14.81 0.58 -5.66
C ILE A 76 14.87 -0.69 -6.54
N LYS A 77 14.22 -1.76 -6.08
CA LYS A 77 14.09 -3.04 -6.79
C LYS A 77 12.64 -3.24 -7.20
N GLY A 78 12.38 -4.05 -8.23
CA GLY A 78 11.04 -4.23 -8.76
C GLY A 78 10.77 -5.61 -9.32
N TYR A 79 9.56 -6.10 -9.12
CA TYR A 79 9.04 -7.31 -9.75
C TYR A 79 7.81 -6.94 -10.59
N ASP A 80 7.93 -7.06 -11.91
CA ASP A 80 6.83 -6.86 -12.86
C ASP A 80 6.03 -8.17 -13.02
N VAL A 81 5.16 -8.45 -12.05
CA VAL A 81 4.44 -9.72 -11.93
C VAL A 81 3.13 -9.54 -11.19
N LYS A 82 2.10 -10.26 -11.68
CA LYS A 82 0.79 -10.27 -11.06
C LYS A 82 0.81 -11.02 -9.73
N VAL A 83 0.33 -10.35 -8.69
CA VAL A 83 0.23 -10.92 -7.34
C VAL A 83 -1.01 -11.80 -7.26
N THR A 84 -0.80 -13.11 -7.29
CA THR A 84 -1.85 -14.13 -7.09
C THR A 84 -1.71 -14.78 -5.71
N GLN A 85 -2.69 -15.59 -5.30
CA GLN A 85 -2.55 -16.37 -4.06
C GLN A 85 -1.37 -17.35 -4.11
N GLU A 86 -1.10 -17.93 -5.28
CA GLU A 86 0.05 -18.80 -5.51
C GLU A 86 1.37 -18.05 -5.40
N TRP A 87 1.46 -16.84 -5.98
CA TRP A 87 2.63 -15.99 -5.83
C TRP A 87 2.88 -15.66 -4.35
N VAL A 88 1.82 -15.29 -3.62
CA VAL A 88 1.92 -15.03 -2.17
C VAL A 88 2.37 -16.28 -1.41
N ALA A 89 1.92 -17.47 -1.80
CA ALA A 89 2.35 -18.71 -1.15
C ALA A 89 3.87 -18.95 -1.30
N ASN A 90 4.42 -18.66 -2.47
CA ASN A 90 5.81 -18.97 -2.83
C ASN A 90 6.81 -17.84 -2.58
N PHE A 91 6.36 -16.58 -2.49
CA PHE A 91 7.26 -15.45 -2.27
C PHE A 91 7.83 -15.44 -0.84
N ASP A 92 9.13 -15.11 -0.73
CA ASP A 92 9.83 -14.96 0.55
C ASP A 92 9.67 -13.55 1.10
N PHE A 93 8.91 -13.44 2.20
CA PHE A 93 8.63 -12.18 2.89
C PHE A 93 9.54 -11.95 4.10
N GLU A 94 10.38 -12.91 4.48
CA GLU A 94 11.22 -12.79 5.68
C GLU A 94 12.23 -11.64 5.62
N PRO A 95 12.90 -11.37 4.47
CA PRO A 95 13.88 -10.30 4.37
C PRO A 95 13.34 -8.89 4.63
N PHE A 96 12.02 -8.68 4.59
CA PHE A 96 11.40 -7.36 4.74
C PHE A 96 11.00 -7.09 6.19
N ASP A 97 11.26 -5.86 6.64
CA ASP A 97 10.85 -5.37 7.96
C ASP A 97 9.37 -4.99 8.00
N PHE A 98 8.91 -4.39 6.89
CA PHE A 98 7.53 -3.97 6.70
C PHE A 98 7.07 -4.24 5.28
N ILE A 99 5.77 -4.51 5.16
CA ILE A 99 5.10 -4.78 3.89
C ILE A 99 3.91 -3.82 3.79
N VAL A 100 3.80 -3.15 2.64
CA VAL A 100 2.65 -2.32 2.27
C VAL A 100 1.84 -3.09 1.26
N ASP A 101 0.59 -3.37 1.59
CA ASP A 101 -0.37 -3.94 0.66
C ASP A 101 -1.32 -2.85 0.15
N ALA A 102 -1.17 -2.50 -1.12
CA ALA A 102 -1.96 -1.50 -1.83
C ALA A 102 -2.68 -2.07 -3.06
N ILE A 103 -2.87 -3.39 -3.13
CA ILE A 103 -3.68 -4.03 -4.19
C ILE A 103 -5.18 -3.92 -3.88
N ASP A 104 -6.02 -4.06 -4.89
CA ASP A 104 -7.48 -4.03 -4.81
C ASP A 104 -8.12 -5.44 -4.92
N ASP A 105 -7.43 -6.37 -5.59
CA ASP A 105 -7.84 -7.77 -5.71
C ASP A 105 -7.95 -8.46 -4.34
N VAL A 106 -9.17 -8.88 -3.99
CA VAL A 106 -9.48 -9.39 -2.64
C VAL A 106 -8.78 -10.71 -2.32
N ALA A 107 -8.74 -11.65 -3.26
CA ALA A 107 -8.18 -12.98 -3.00
C ALA A 107 -6.67 -12.94 -2.63
N PRO A 108 -5.79 -12.32 -3.45
CA PRO A 108 -4.39 -12.14 -3.07
C PRO A 108 -4.23 -11.23 -1.84
N LYS A 109 -5.07 -10.21 -1.64
CA LYS A 109 -5.05 -9.36 -0.43
C LYS A 109 -5.28 -10.19 0.84
N CYS A 110 -6.28 -11.07 0.83
CA CYS A 110 -6.55 -11.97 1.95
C CYS A 110 -5.38 -12.94 2.19
N ALA A 111 -4.73 -13.44 1.13
CA ALA A 111 -3.53 -14.28 1.27
C ALA A 111 -2.36 -13.51 1.92
N LEU A 112 -2.13 -12.26 1.50
CA LEU A 112 -1.11 -11.39 2.09
C LEU A 112 -1.39 -11.13 3.56
N ILE A 113 -2.63 -10.80 3.92
CA ILE A 113 -3.04 -10.59 5.32
C ILE A 113 -2.79 -11.87 6.13
N ALA A 114 -3.25 -13.02 5.64
CA ALA A 114 -3.10 -14.28 6.34
C ALA A 114 -1.62 -14.62 6.62
N LYS A 115 -0.76 -14.47 5.61
CA LYS A 115 0.66 -14.80 5.68
C LYS A 115 1.49 -13.76 6.45
N CYS A 116 1.21 -12.46 6.26
CA CYS A 116 2.12 -11.37 6.61
C CYS A 116 1.62 -10.39 7.69
N HIS A 117 0.43 -10.59 8.28
CA HIS A 117 -0.24 -9.63 9.20
C HIS A 117 0.64 -8.95 10.27
N LYS A 118 1.72 -9.57 10.74
CA LYS A 118 2.63 -8.97 11.76
C LYS A 118 3.49 -7.83 11.23
N LYS A 119 3.89 -7.87 9.95
CA LYS A 119 4.73 -6.87 9.28
C LYS A 119 3.94 -6.00 8.30
N LEU A 120 2.64 -6.30 8.11
CA LEU A 120 1.78 -5.74 7.08
C LEU A 120 1.04 -4.48 7.56
N ILE A 121 0.99 -3.46 6.69
CA ILE A 121 -0.05 -2.43 6.67
C ILE A 121 -0.81 -2.58 5.35
N SER A 122 -2.13 -2.75 5.42
CA SER A 122 -2.97 -2.93 4.23
C SER A 122 -3.88 -1.73 3.99
N SER A 123 -3.86 -1.19 2.78
CA SER A 123 -4.79 -0.15 2.34
C SER A 123 -6.14 -0.76 1.99
N MET A 124 -7.20 -0.19 2.55
CA MET A 124 -8.58 -0.45 2.13
C MET A 124 -8.98 0.53 1.00
N GLY A 125 -10.28 0.70 0.73
CA GLY A 125 -10.75 1.39 -0.48
C GLY A 125 -10.55 2.91 -0.43
N SER A 126 -9.53 3.46 -1.10
CA SER A 126 -9.25 4.91 -1.10
C SER A 126 -10.03 5.72 -2.16
N ALA A 127 -10.65 5.05 -3.13
CA ALA A 127 -11.43 5.68 -4.20
C ALA A 127 -12.77 6.24 -3.69
N LYS A 128 -13.42 7.09 -4.51
CA LYS A 128 -14.75 7.66 -4.25
C LYS A 128 -14.87 8.44 -2.93
N ARG A 129 -13.78 9.09 -2.54
CA ARG A 129 -13.64 9.86 -1.31
C ARG A 129 -12.98 11.19 -1.65
N ILE A 130 -13.31 12.24 -0.91
CA ILE A 130 -12.77 13.59 -1.16
C ILE A 130 -12.12 14.20 0.08
N ASP A 131 -12.36 13.65 1.26
CA ASP A 131 -11.92 14.21 2.53
C ASP A 131 -10.74 13.39 3.11
N PRO A 132 -9.48 13.81 2.87
CA PRO A 132 -8.32 13.10 3.42
C PRO A 132 -8.20 13.22 4.94
N THR A 133 -8.92 14.15 5.59
CA THR A 133 -8.86 14.31 7.06
C THR A 133 -9.54 13.17 7.81
N LYS A 134 -10.33 12.35 7.11
CA LYS A 134 -11.02 11.16 7.64
C LYS A 134 -10.22 9.87 7.56
N ILE A 135 -8.99 9.93 7.06
CA ILE A 135 -8.11 8.77 6.95
C ILE A 135 -7.54 8.43 8.32
N GLU A 136 -7.62 7.16 8.70
CA GLU A 136 -7.10 6.66 9.96
C GLU A 136 -6.44 5.29 9.82
N VAL A 137 -5.51 5.00 10.73
CA VAL A 137 -4.92 3.67 10.90
C VAL A 137 -5.61 2.96 12.05
N THR A 138 -6.13 1.78 11.78
CA THR A 138 -6.81 0.96 12.80
C THR A 138 -6.61 -0.53 12.54
N LYS A 139 -7.33 -1.35 13.27
CA LYS A 139 -7.46 -2.78 13.04
C LYS A 139 -8.53 -3.07 11.99
N LEU A 140 -8.32 -4.04 11.09
CA LEU A 140 -9.28 -4.43 10.06
C LEU A 140 -10.69 -4.67 10.63
N SER A 141 -10.77 -5.33 11.79
CA SER A 141 -12.05 -5.61 12.48
C SER A 141 -12.85 -4.36 12.86
N LYS A 142 -12.19 -3.20 13.00
CA LYS A 142 -12.80 -1.93 13.43
C LYS A 142 -13.20 -1.01 12.28
N THR A 143 -12.88 -1.38 11.05
CA THR A 143 -13.21 -0.56 9.87
C THR A 143 -14.72 -0.56 9.59
N HIS A 144 -15.21 0.59 9.12
CA HIS A 144 -16.60 0.83 8.77
C HIS A 144 -16.67 1.70 7.50
N ASN A 145 -17.85 1.82 6.88
CA ASN A 145 -18.04 2.61 5.65
C ASN A 145 -17.06 2.28 4.49
N ASP A 146 -16.52 1.07 4.44
CA ASP A 146 -15.53 0.67 3.44
C ASP A 146 -15.90 -0.69 2.82
N PRO A 147 -16.41 -0.70 1.56
CA PRO A 147 -16.85 -1.93 0.90
C PRO A 147 -15.71 -2.94 0.68
N LEU A 148 -14.48 -2.48 0.42
CA LEU A 148 -13.33 -3.36 0.25
C LEU A 148 -13.00 -4.02 1.59
N ALA A 149 -12.93 -3.23 2.67
CA ALA A 149 -12.66 -3.77 4.00
C ALA A 149 -13.73 -4.79 4.43
N LYS A 150 -15.02 -4.52 4.13
CA LYS A 150 -16.11 -5.47 4.38
C LYS A 150 -15.89 -6.79 3.65
N LYS A 151 -15.61 -6.75 2.34
CA LYS A 151 -15.39 -7.96 1.54
C LYS A 151 -14.16 -8.74 2.00
N VAL A 152 -13.07 -8.06 2.35
CA VAL A 152 -11.86 -8.68 2.92
C VAL A 152 -12.18 -9.40 4.24
N ARG A 153 -12.94 -8.77 5.15
CA ARG A 153 -13.37 -9.44 6.39
C ARG A 153 -14.21 -10.69 6.13
N GLU A 154 -15.12 -10.63 5.17
CA GLU A 154 -15.96 -11.76 4.78
C GLU A 154 -15.13 -12.92 4.22
N GLU A 155 -14.17 -12.65 3.34
CA GLU A 155 -13.29 -13.68 2.78
C GLU A 155 -12.33 -14.28 3.83
N LEU A 156 -11.75 -13.46 4.72
CA LEU A 156 -10.92 -13.96 5.82
C LEU A 156 -11.72 -14.84 6.79
N LYS A 157 -13.00 -14.51 7.03
CA LYS A 157 -13.90 -15.33 7.84
C LYS A 157 -14.15 -16.71 7.21
N LYS A 158 -14.28 -16.80 5.88
CA LYS A 158 -14.50 -18.08 5.18
C LYS A 158 -13.33 -19.05 5.38
N ILE A 159 -12.10 -18.54 5.42
CA ILE A 159 -10.89 -19.35 5.69
C ILE A 159 -10.59 -19.52 7.18
N ARG A 160 -11.52 -19.13 8.07
CA ARG A 160 -11.40 -19.19 9.53
C ARG A 160 -10.18 -18.45 10.09
N TRP A 161 -9.71 -17.41 9.39
CA TRP A 161 -8.65 -16.55 9.92
C TRP A 161 -9.22 -15.64 11.00
N ASN A 162 -8.68 -15.75 12.22
CA ASN A 162 -9.25 -15.18 13.45
C ASN A 162 -8.34 -14.15 14.14
N LYS A 163 -7.35 -13.63 13.43
CA LYS A 163 -6.45 -12.59 13.93
C LYS A 163 -6.92 -11.22 13.45
N ASP A 164 -6.06 -10.23 13.61
CA ASP A 164 -6.28 -8.88 13.10
C ASP A 164 -5.00 -8.33 12.46
N VAL A 165 -5.16 -7.26 11.69
CA VAL A 165 -4.07 -6.63 10.95
C VAL A 165 -4.26 -5.12 10.94
N ALA A 166 -3.15 -4.38 10.93
CA ALA A 166 -3.19 -2.94 10.77
C ALA A 166 -3.64 -2.59 9.34
N VAL A 167 -4.57 -1.65 9.24
CA VAL A 167 -5.08 -1.16 7.95
C VAL A 167 -5.19 0.35 7.93
N VAL A 168 -5.06 0.93 6.74
CA VAL A 168 -5.44 2.31 6.46
C VAL A 168 -6.82 2.30 5.79
N PHE A 169 -7.77 3.04 6.35
CA PHE A 169 -9.07 3.27 5.73
C PHE A 169 -9.55 4.69 6.02
N SER A 170 -10.69 5.09 5.46
CA SER A 170 -11.35 6.35 5.80
C SER A 170 -12.75 6.08 6.32
N SER A 171 -13.13 6.82 7.36
CA SER A 171 -14.50 6.81 7.92
C SER A 171 -15.52 7.48 7.00
N GLU A 172 -15.07 8.17 5.95
CA GLU A 172 -15.91 8.77 4.91
C GLU A 172 -16.69 7.70 4.14
N THR A 173 -18.01 7.86 4.09
CA THR A 173 -18.88 7.07 3.22
C THR A 173 -18.55 7.34 1.75
N PRO A 174 -18.23 6.30 0.95
CA PRO A 174 -17.88 6.47 -0.45
C PRO A 174 -19.00 7.10 -1.27
N ILE A 175 -18.66 8.07 -2.10
CA ILE A 175 -19.58 8.74 -3.02
C ILE A 175 -19.98 7.77 -4.15
N THR A 176 -21.26 7.44 -4.25
CA THR A 176 -21.74 6.35 -5.12
C THR A 176 -22.01 6.77 -6.57
N LYS A 177 -22.07 8.08 -6.87
CA LYS A 177 -22.57 8.60 -8.15
C LYS A 177 -21.65 8.37 -9.36
N SER A 178 -20.33 8.30 -9.16
CA SER A 178 -19.37 8.06 -10.27
C SER A 178 -18.20 7.20 -9.84
N LYS A 179 -17.58 6.50 -10.81
CA LYS A 179 -16.25 5.92 -10.62
C LYS A 179 -15.25 7.09 -10.71
N GLY A 180 -14.41 7.24 -9.70
CA GLY A 180 -13.45 8.32 -9.64
C GLY A 180 -12.57 8.22 -8.41
N SER A 181 -11.44 8.91 -8.47
CA SER A 181 -10.52 9.04 -7.35
C SER A 181 -9.99 10.47 -7.35
N PHE A 182 -9.67 10.96 -6.16
CA PHE A 182 -9.01 12.22 -5.96
C PHE A 182 -7.62 11.94 -5.40
N VAL A 183 -6.57 12.42 -6.07
CA VAL A 183 -5.18 12.23 -5.63
C VAL A 183 -4.96 12.69 -4.19
N GLY A 184 -5.67 13.73 -3.74
CA GLY A 184 -5.60 14.21 -2.36
C GLY A 184 -5.98 13.14 -1.33
N VAL A 185 -6.86 12.19 -1.67
CA VAL A 185 -7.21 11.07 -0.79
C VAL A 185 -6.31 9.86 -1.05
N THR A 186 -6.18 9.40 -2.30
CA THR A 186 -5.41 8.17 -2.58
C THR A 186 -3.93 8.35 -2.24
N GLY A 187 -3.37 9.53 -2.52
CA GLY A 187 -2.02 9.89 -2.13
C GLY A 187 -1.87 9.96 -0.62
N ALA A 188 -2.82 10.59 0.09
CA ALA A 188 -2.80 10.65 1.55
C ALA A 188 -2.88 9.26 2.21
N PHE A 189 -3.61 8.30 1.64
CA PHE A 189 -3.54 6.89 2.08
C PHE A 189 -2.11 6.36 2.02
N GLY A 190 -1.39 6.62 0.93
CA GLY A 190 0.02 6.24 0.77
C GLY A 190 0.92 6.92 1.79
N LEU A 191 0.73 8.22 2.03
CA LEU A 191 1.46 8.98 3.06
C LEU A 191 1.21 8.41 4.47
N VAL A 192 -0.03 8.01 4.78
CA VAL A 192 -0.39 7.41 6.06
C VAL A 192 0.23 6.01 6.22
N CYS A 193 0.30 5.19 5.16
CA CYS A 193 1.05 3.93 5.16
C CYS A 193 2.54 4.17 5.48
N ALA A 194 3.18 5.13 4.81
CA ALA A 194 4.57 5.49 5.06
C ALA A 194 4.77 5.97 6.51
N SER A 195 3.91 6.86 7.00
CA SER A 195 3.95 7.35 8.38
C SER A 195 3.80 6.22 9.40
N TYR A 196 2.89 5.26 9.16
CA TYR A 196 2.73 4.08 10.02
C TYR A 196 4.03 3.28 10.13
N ILE A 197 4.67 3.01 9.00
CA ILE A 197 5.95 2.28 8.95
C ILE A 197 7.03 3.01 9.73
N ILE A 198 7.22 4.31 9.48
CA ILE A 198 8.25 5.11 10.15
C ILE A 198 8.01 5.13 11.67
N ARG A 199 6.78 5.38 12.12
CA ARG A 199 6.46 5.36 13.57
C ARG A 199 6.74 3.99 14.19
N LYS A 200 6.32 2.91 13.51
CA LYS A 200 6.56 1.54 13.98
C LYS A 200 8.04 1.16 14.01
N ALA A 201 8.82 1.66 13.06
CA ALA A 201 10.26 1.46 13.07
C ALA A 201 10.90 2.18 14.27
N LEU A 202 10.47 3.41 14.57
CA LEU A 202 11.01 4.20 15.69
C LEU A 202 10.62 3.66 17.07
N GLU A 203 9.51 2.93 17.19
CA GLU A 203 9.08 2.28 18.45
C GLU A 203 9.88 1.02 18.83
N LYS A 204 10.53 0.37 17.86
CA LYS A 204 11.33 -0.85 18.08
C LYS A 204 12.69 -0.58 18.71
#